data_AF-A0AAV3INE0-F1
#
_entry.id   AF-A0AAV3INE0-F1
#
_cell.length_a   1.000
_cell.length_b   1.000
_cell.length_c   1.000
_cell.angle_alpha   90.00
_cell.angle_beta   90.00
_cell.angle_gamma   90.00
#
_symmetry.space_group_name_H-M   'P 1'
#
loop_
_entity.id
_entity.type
_entity.pdbx_description
1 polymer ?
#
loop_
_entity_poly.entity_id
_entity_poly.type
_entity_poly.pdbx_seq_one_letter_code
_entity_poly.pdbx_strand_id
1 'polypeptide(L)'
;MKKKYIITLEGDAPPKLFLGEEIAGCKIIELRSEELPRRVDAAWLLERYSLSRKSLIEHLRVFNKGNEGKHLYDPTEVIPILDNLHLLNIKRGARRKN
;
A
#
# COMPACT_ATOMS: atom_id res chain seq x y z
N MET A 1 -23.40 -0.78 24.69
CA MET A 1 -23.18 -0.47 23.25
C MET A 1 -21.72 -0.07 23.07
N LYS A 2 -20.97 -0.71 22.17
CA LYS A 2 -19.60 -0.27 21.84
C LYS A 2 -19.68 0.81 20.75
N LYS A 3 -19.10 1.98 21.00
CA LYS A 3 -19.02 3.09 20.04
C LYS A 3 -17.74 2.94 19.22
N LYS A 4 -17.84 3.04 17.89
CA LYS A 4 -16.69 3.01 16.97
C LYS A 4 -16.21 4.45 16.76
N TYR A 5 -14.91 4.66 16.95
CA TYR A 5 -14.26 5.96 16.73
C TYR A 5 -13.17 5.80 15.67
N ILE A 6 -13.06 6.78 14.78
CA ILE A 6 -11.99 6.90 13.78
C ILE A 6 -11.27 8.20 14.09
N ILE A 7 -9.94 8.15 14.22
CA ILE A 7 -9.10 9.30 14.53
C ILE A 7 -8.22 9.54 13.30
N THR A 8 -8.24 10.77 12.79
CA THR A 8 -7.35 11.23 11.71
C THR A 8 -6.37 12.22 12.33
N LEU A 9 -5.07 11.99 12.16
CA LEU A 9 -4.00 12.78 12.75
C LEU A 9 -3.15 13.38 11.63
N GLU A 10 -2.82 14.67 11.74
CA GLU A 10 -1.86 15.35 10.87
C GLU A 10 -0.65 15.75 11.72
N GLY A 11 0.55 15.46 11.23
CA GLY A 11 1.80 15.82 11.91
C GLY A 11 3.02 15.49 11.05
N ASP A 12 4.10 16.23 11.25
CA ASP A 12 5.36 16.05 10.49
C ASP A 12 6.12 14.78 10.89
N ALA A 13 5.78 14.18 12.04
CA ALA A 13 6.37 12.95 12.55
C ALA A 13 5.29 11.87 12.78
N PRO A 14 5.62 10.58 12.58
CA PRO A 14 4.67 9.50 12.79
C PRO A 14 4.17 9.46 14.24
N PRO A 15 2.85 9.33 14.47
CA PRO A 15 2.30 9.32 15.81
C PRO A 15 2.79 8.09 16.58
N LYS A 16 3.25 8.30 17.81
CA LYS A 16 3.60 7.21 18.73
C LYS A 16 2.36 6.91 19.55
N LEU A 17 1.73 5.77 19.28
CA LEU A 17 0.54 5.30 19.98
C LEU A 17 0.88 4.01 20.72
N PHE A 18 0.56 3.94 22.01
CA PHE A 18 0.79 2.74 22.82
C PHE A 18 -0.53 2.08 23.23
N LEU A 19 -0.54 0.74 23.24
CA LEU A 19 -1.67 -0.01 23.80
C LEU A 19 -1.87 0.36 25.28
N GLY A 20 -3.10 0.66 25.65
CA GLY A 20 -3.46 1.06 27.01
C GLY A 20 -3.28 2.54 27.33
N GLU A 21 -2.71 3.34 26.42
CA GLU A 21 -2.65 4.79 26.53
C GLU A 21 -4.05 5.41 26.44
N GLU A 22 -4.24 6.56 27.10
CA GLU A 22 -5.49 7.31 27.08
C GLU A 22 -5.38 8.49 26.11
N ILE A 23 -6.24 8.49 25.10
CA ILE A 23 -6.35 9.57 24.11
C ILE A 23 -7.80 10.03 24.07
N ALA A 24 -8.02 11.33 24.31
CA ALA A 24 -9.36 11.95 24.28
C ALA A 24 -10.42 11.22 25.13
N GLY A 25 -10.04 10.78 26.34
CA GLY A 25 -10.91 10.04 27.27
C GLY A 25 -11.21 8.60 26.83
N CYS A 26 -10.52 8.10 25.79
CA CYS A 26 -10.64 6.74 25.28
C CYS A 26 -9.33 5.99 25.54
N LYS A 27 -9.44 4.74 26.00
CA LYS A 27 -8.29 3.85 26.12
C LYS A 27 -8.04 3.14 24.80
N ILE A 28 -6.79 3.12 24.33
CA ILE A 28 -6.39 2.33 23.17
C ILE A 28 -6.45 0.85 23.55
N ILE A 29 -7.45 0.15 23.02
CA ILE A 29 -7.69 -1.29 23.30
C ILE A 29 -7.14 -2.22 22.22
N GLU A 30 -6.95 -1.73 21.00
CA GLU A 30 -6.45 -2.51 19.87
C GLU A 30 -5.72 -1.56 18.91
N LEU A 31 -4.51 -1.93 18.52
CA LEU A 31 -3.77 -1.31 17.42
C LEU A 31 -3.67 -2.35 16.32
N ARG A 32 -4.35 -2.12 15.19
CA ARG A 32 -4.17 -2.92 13.98
C ARG A 32 -3.28 -2.16 13.02
N SER A 33 -2.13 -2.74 12.68
CA SER A 33 -1.45 -2.39 11.43
C SER A 33 -2.31 -2.91 10.28
N GLU A 34 -2.31 -2.23 9.14
CA GLU A 34 -2.73 -2.89 7.90
C GLU A 34 -1.81 -4.10 7.70
N GLU A 35 -2.34 -5.30 7.91
CA GLU A 35 -1.64 -6.53 7.56
C GLU A 35 -1.70 -6.66 6.04
N LEU A 36 -0.60 -6.33 5.38
CA LEU A 36 -0.45 -6.70 3.98
C LEU A 36 -0.50 -8.23 3.89
N PRO A 37 -1.28 -8.81 2.95
CA PRO A 37 -1.32 -10.25 2.76
C PRO A 37 0.09 -10.79 2.50
N ARG A 38 0.42 -11.99 3.00
CA ARG A 38 1.75 -12.58 2.76
C ARG A 38 2.11 -12.71 1.28
N ARG A 39 1.10 -12.91 0.42
CA ARG A 39 1.24 -12.93 -1.03
C ARG A 39 0.02 -12.31 -1.68
N VAL A 40 0.25 -11.54 -2.71
CA VAL A 40 -0.80 -10.94 -3.55
C VAL A 40 -0.60 -11.36 -4.99
N ASP A 41 -1.69 -11.37 -5.75
CA ASP A 41 -1.63 -11.59 -7.19
C ASP A 41 -1.49 -10.26 -7.94
N ALA A 42 -1.26 -10.36 -9.24
CA ALA A 42 -1.18 -9.18 -10.10
C ALA A 42 -2.49 -8.38 -10.14
N ALA A 43 -3.65 -9.02 -9.94
CA ALA A 43 -4.94 -8.34 -9.96
C ALA A 43 -5.09 -7.39 -8.76
N TRP A 44 -4.71 -7.85 -7.57
CA TRP A 44 -4.71 -7.07 -6.34
C TRP A 44 -3.81 -5.83 -6.45
N LEU A 45 -2.65 -5.95 -7.08
CA LEU A 45 -1.77 -4.80 -7.32
C LEU A 45 -2.37 -3.82 -8.35
N LEU A 46 -3.04 -4.32 -9.39
CA LEU A 46 -3.67 -3.47 -10.41
C LEU A 46 -4.87 -2.67 -9.89
N GLU A 47 -5.55 -3.15 -8.84
CA GLU A 47 -6.59 -2.35 -8.17
C GLU A 47 -6.00 -1.11 -7.49
N ARG A 48 -4.76 -1.21 -7.02
CA ARG A 48 -4.08 -0.18 -6.24
C ARG A 48 -3.28 0.79 -7.11
N TYR A 49 -2.81 0.34 -8.27
CA TYR A 49 -2.02 1.13 -9.20
C TYR A 49 -2.69 1.20 -10.57
N SER A 50 -2.86 2.41 -11.11
CA SER A 50 -3.39 2.64 -12.48
C SER A 50 -2.36 2.29 -13.57
N LEU A 51 -1.83 1.07 -13.54
CA LEU A 51 -0.86 0.53 -14.51
C LEU A 51 -1.53 -0.51 -15.41
N SER A 52 -0.96 -0.73 -16.60
CA SER A 52 -1.38 -1.86 -17.42
C SER A 52 -0.81 -3.16 -16.85
N ARG A 53 -1.58 -4.26 -16.94
CA ARG A 53 -1.16 -5.59 -16.49
C ARG A 53 0.21 -6.01 -17.07
N LYS A 54 0.42 -5.72 -18.36
CA LYS A 54 1.69 -6.02 -19.05
C LYS A 54 2.86 -5.24 -18.44
N SER A 55 2.68 -3.94 -18.18
CA SER A 55 3.72 -3.10 -17.59
C SER A 55 4.08 -3.56 -16.17
N LEU A 56 3.06 -3.94 -15.38
CA LEU A 56 3.24 -4.46 -14.03
C LEU A 56 4.00 -5.79 -14.01
N ILE A 57 3.62 -6.74 -14.86
CA ILE A 57 4.30 -8.05 -14.95
C ILE A 57 5.75 -7.87 -15.42
N GLU A 58 6.01 -6.99 -16.39
CA GLU A 58 7.38 -6.75 -16.88
C GLU A 58 8.26 -6.15 -15.79
N HIS A 59 7.77 -5.14 -15.06
CA HIS A 59 8.53 -4.53 -13.97
C HIS A 59 8.75 -5.46 -12.77
N LEU A 60 7.77 -6.31 -12.47
CA LEU A 60 7.83 -7.21 -11.31
C LEU A 60 8.33 -8.61 -11.65
N ARG A 61 8.75 -8.87 -12.90
CA ARG A 61 9.12 -10.20 -13.39
C ARG A 61 10.16 -10.89 -12.49
N VAL A 62 11.13 -10.13 -11.99
CA VAL A 62 12.22 -10.62 -11.11
C VAL A 62 11.72 -10.97 -9.70
N PHE A 63 10.62 -10.35 -9.26
CA PHE A 63 10.01 -10.55 -7.94
C PHE A 63 8.89 -11.61 -7.96
N ASN A 64 8.63 -12.23 -9.12
CA ASN A 64 7.62 -13.26 -9.22
C ASN A 64 8.03 -14.51 -8.42
N LYS A 65 7.26 -14.84 -7.38
CA LYS A 65 7.41 -16.05 -6.56
C LYS A 65 6.44 -17.17 -6.99
N GLY A 66 5.69 -16.96 -8.05
CA GLY A 66 4.77 -17.93 -8.65
C GLY A 66 5.32 -18.55 -9.94
N ASN A 67 4.44 -19.16 -10.72
CA ASN A 67 4.76 -19.80 -12.00
C ASN A 67 4.32 -18.91 -13.17
N GLU A 68 4.69 -19.25 -14.41
CA GLU A 68 4.34 -18.46 -15.61
C GLU A 68 2.82 -18.24 -15.79
N GLY A 69 1.98 -19.14 -15.28
CA GLY A 69 0.52 -18.99 -15.32
C GLY A 69 -0.09 -18.19 -14.16
N LYS A 70 0.62 -18.01 -13.04
CA LYS A 70 0.12 -17.30 -11.86
C LYS A 70 1.23 -16.50 -11.19
N HIS A 71 1.25 -15.20 -11.46
CA HIS A 71 2.18 -14.28 -10.84
C HIS A 71 1.78 -14.00 -9.39
N LEU A 72 2.70 -14.29 -8.47
CA LEU A 72 2.54 -14.06 -7.05
C LEU A 72 3.69 -13.19 -6.56
N TYR A 73 3.37 -12.20 -5.76
CA TYR A 73 4.31 -11.20 -5.27
C TYR A 73 4.22 -11.07 -3.76
N ASP A 74 5.36 -10.74 -3.14
CA ASP A 74 5.38 -10.26 -1.77
C ASP A 74 5.08 -8.75 -1.76
N PRO A 75 3.95 -8.30 -1.16
CA PRO A 75 3.60 -6.88 -1.16
C PRO A 75 4.68 -5.98 -0.56
N THR A 76 5.41 -6.48 0.44
CA THR A 76 6.43 -5.69 1.12
C THR A 76 7.62 -5.38 0.22
N GLU A 77 7.94 -6.27 -0.72
CA GLU A 77 8.99 -6.07 -1.72
C GLU A 77 8.48 -5.22 -2.91
N VAL A 78 7.26 -5.47 -3.40
CA VAL A 78 6.80 -4.88 -4.65
C VAL A 78 6.11 -3.51 -4.52
N ILE A 79 5.46 -3.22 -3.38
CA ILE A 79 4.77 -1.94 -3.17
C ILE A 79 5.75 -0.74 -3.26
N PRO A 80 6.91 -0.74 -2.58
CA PRO A 80 7.86 0.37 -2.69
C PRO A 80 8.36 0.61 -4.12
N ILE A 81 8.48 -0.45 -4.92
CA ILE A 81 8.92 -0.37 -6.32
C ILE A 81 7.82 0.27 -7.17
N LEU A 82 6.57 -0.19 -7.00
CA LEU A 82 5.42 0.33 -7.72
C LEU A 82 5.09 1.77 -7.31
N ASP A 83 5.27 2.14 -6.05
CA ASP A 83 5.11 3.51 -5.56
C ASP A 83 6.10 4.46 -6.23
N ASN A 84 7.38 4.07 -6.31
CA ASN A 84 8.39 4.83 -7.04
C ASN A 84 8.05 4.96 -8.53
N LEU A 85 7.60 3.88 -9.17
CA LEU A 85 7.18 3.88 -10.58
C LEU A 85 5.96 4.79 -10.80
N HIS A 86 4.98 4.75 -9.89
CA HIS A 86 3.78 5.58 -9.93
C HIS A 86 4.14 7.07 -9.80
N LEU A 87 5.01 7.42 -8.85
CA LEU A 87 5.53 8.78 -8.68
C LEU A 87 6.27 9.26 -9.94
N LEU A 88 7.05 8.41 -10.59
CA LEU A 88 7.74 8.73 -11.84
C LEU A 88 6.75 8.94 -13.00
N ASN A 89 5.69 8.13 -13.09
CA ASN A 89 4.67 8.27 -14.13
C ASN A 89 3.79 9.52 -13.94
N ILE A 90 3.44 9.88 -12.70
CA ILE A 90 2.75 11.15 -12.40
C ILE A 90 3.62 12.33 -12.85
N LYS A 91 4.91 12.33 -12.52
CA LYS A 91 5.86 13.38 -12.93
C LYS A 91 6.02 13.47 -14.46
N ARG A 92 5.87 12.36 -15.18
CA ARG A 92 5.90 12.30 -16.65
C ARG A 92 4.61 12.77 -17.33
N GLY A 93 3.48 12.82 -16.62
CA GLY A 93 2.19 13.30 -17.14
C GLY A 93 2.16 14.80 -17.48
N ALA A 94 3.13 15.58 -16.99
CA ALA A 94 3.20 17.03 -17.26
C ALA A 94 4.00 17.35 -18.55
N ARG A 95 3.55 16.86 -19.71
CA ARG A 95 3.70 17.57 -21.00
C ARG A 95 2.95 16.86 -22.13
N ARG A 96 1.88 17.50 -22.60
CA ARG A 96 1.62 17.80 -24.02
C ARG A 96 0.56 18.90 -24.08
N LYS A 97 1.04 20.14 -24.19
CA LYS A 97 0.25 21.27 -24.68
C LYS A 97 0.33 21.15 -26.20
N ASN A 98 -0.73 20.64 -26.82
CA ASN A 98 -0.95 20.78 -28.25
C ASN A 98 -1.96 21.90 -28.42
#